data_AF-A0A1L9BNT1-F1
#
_entry.id   AF-A0A1L9BNT1-F1
#
_cell.length_a   1.000
_cell.length_b   1.000
_cell.length_c   1.000
_cell.angle_alpha   90.00
_cell.angle_beta   90.00
_cell.angle_gamma   90.00
#
_symmetry.space_group_name_H-M   'P 1'
#
loop_
_entity.id
_entity.type
_entity.pdbx_description
1 polymer ?
#
loop_
_entity_poly.entity_id
_entity_poly.type
_entity_poly.pdbx_seq_one_letter_code
_entity_poly.pdbx_strand_id
1 'polypeptide(L)'
;MSMIDRQAARARLEGEAERLRAMIDRATPVAGCGPAIPTAPARGPQVAEMPRVVMPDGKSSSGYKVEEMGWRGFKAVRAADIFDDLARIAAAKGREAPFTKAQVTVARRYRDLVERHDAGGMRCASLEARRGSGPSSGGAFIDAYLAEGEEIRRLQRRIGTGTAMVVRRVRPSSRGGARASIITNRALVDAICLQGKRFDDVLRAHGWAKSGKHVSCLKVALGACLESMAR
;
A
#
# COMPACT_ATOMS: atom_id res chain seq x y z
N MET A 1 -29.17 45.39 14.26
CA MET A 1 -28.44 44.50 13.32
C MET A 1 -27.19 43.99 14.02
N SER A 2 -27.18 42.73 14.44
CA SER A 2 -26.43 42.25 15.61
C SER A 2 -24.98 41.85 15.31
N MET A 3 -24.10 42.08 16.28
CA MET A 3 -22.71 41.62 16.31
C MET A 3 -22.56 40.08 16.26
N ILE A 4 -23.66 39.34 16.42
CA ILE A 4 -23.72 37.88 16.50
C ILE A 4 -23.41 37.22 15.14
N ASP A 5 -23.63 37.92 14.03
CA ASP A 5 -23.39 37.36 12.68
C ASP A 5 -21.92 37.47 12.23
N ARG A 6 -21.15 38.43 12.76
CA ARG A 6 -19.74 38.63 12.34
C ARG A 6 -18.80 37.54 12.86
N GLN A 7 -19.00 37.07 14.09
CA GLN A 7 -18.19 35.98 14.65
C GLN A 7 -18.51 34.65 13.98
N ALA A 8 -19.79 34.34 13.74
CA ALA A 8 -20.21 33.14 13.00
C ALA A 8 -19.71 33.16 11.55
N ALA A 9 -19.76 34.32 10.88
CA ALA A 9 -19.20 34.50 9.55
C ALA A 9 -17.68 34.30 9.52
N ARG A 10 -16.95 34.83 10.50
CA ARG A 10 -15.51 34.65 10.63
C ARG A 10 -15.13 33.18 10.88
N ALA A 11 -15.81 32.51 11.80
CA ALA A 11 -15.58 31.09 12.07
C ALA A 11 -15.85 30.21 10.83
N ARG A 12 -16.87 30.55 10.04
CA ARG A 12 -17.15 29.89 8.76
C ARG A 12 -16.03 30.10 7.74
N LEU A 13 -15.52 31.33 7.61
CA LEU A 13 -14.41 31.64 6.70
C LEU A 13 -13.10 30.94 7.12
N GLU A 14 -12.82 30.90 8.42
CA GLU A 14 -11.66 30.18 8.98
C GLU A 14 -11.78 28.68 8.72
N GLY A 15 -12.96 28.09 8.97
CA GLY A 15 -13.21 26.67 8.67
C GLY A 15 -13.14 26.33 7.18
N GLU A 16 -13.64 27.20 6.30
CA GLU A 16 -13.49 27.01 4.85
C GLU A 16 -12.04 27.16 4.39
N ALA A 17 -11.29 28.11 4.96
CA ALA A 17 -9.86 28.26 4.67
C ALA A 17 -9.05 27.03 5.11
N GLU A 18 -9.35 26.46 6.28
CA GLU A 18 -8.75 25.21 6.74
C GLU A 18 -9.09 24.04 5.82
N ARG A 19 -10.35 23.93 5.40
CA ARG A 19 -10.81 22.90 4.46
C ARG A 19 -10.08 23.00 3.11
N LEU A 20 -10.01 24.21 2.54
CA LEU A 20 -9.31 24.47 1.28
C LEU A 20 -7.82 24.18 1.40
N ARG A 21 -7.20 24.59 2.51
CA ARG A 21 -5.78 24.31 2.78
C ARG A 21 -5.53 22.80 2.84
N ALA A 22 -6.35 22.06 3.58
CA ALA A 22 -6.23 20.61 3.65
C ALA A 22 -6.42 19.92 2.28
N MET A 23 -7.28 20.46 1.41
CA MET A 23 -7.45 19.98 0.03
C MET A 23 -6.23 20.27 -0.84
N ILE A 24 -5.69 21.49 -0.79
CA ILE A 24 -4.50 21.89 -1.54
C ILE A 24 -3.27 21.11 -1.07
N ASP A 25 -3.11 20.93 0.24
CA ASP A 25 -2.00 20.16 0.83
C ASP A 25 -2.01 18.70 0.35
N ARG A 26 -3.20 18.09 0.20
CA ARG A 26 -3.34 16.75 -0.42
C ARG A 26 -3.01 16.72 -1.90
N ALA A 27 -3.40 17.77 -2.62
CA ALA A 27 -3.22 17.87 -4.07
C ALA A 27 -1.75 18.16 -4.46
N THR A 28 -1.00 18.78 -3.55
CA THR A 28 0.38 19.23 -3.76
C THR A 28 1.34 18.04 -3.70
N PRO A 29 2.35 17.95 -4.60
CA PRO A 29 3.39 16.94 -4.50
C PRO A 29 4.14 17.02 -3.17
N VAL A 30 4.57 15.87 -2.66
CA VAL A 30 5.43 15.80 -1.47
C VAL A 30 6.76 16.55 -1.69
N ALA A 31 7.29 17.16 -0.64
CA ALA A 31 8.50 17.96 -0.69
C ALA A 31 9.72 17.17 -1.23
N GLY A 32 10.50 17.81 -2.09
CA GLY A 32 11.68 17.23 -2.74
C GLY A 32 11.40 16.50 -4.05
N CYS A 33 10.13 16.42 -4.48
CA CYS A 33 9.78 15.97 -5.82
C CYS A 33 10.09 17.02 -6.89
N GLY A 34 10.20 16.56 -8.14
CA GLY A 34 10.55 17.42 -9.27
C GLY A 34 9.50 18.52 -9.53
N PRO A 35 9.91 19.71 -9.99
CA PRO A 35 9.01 20.85 -10.23
C PRO A 35 7.99 20.61 -11.34
N ALA A 36 8.21 19.58 -12.18
CA ALA A 36 7.31 19.22 -13.26
C ALA A 36 6.05 18.47 -12.80
N ILE A 37 5.98 18.02 -11.54
CA ILE A 37 4.79 17.35 -11.01
C ILE A 37 3.75 18.42 -10.64
N PRO A 38 2.63 18.57 -11.37
CA PRO A 38 1.65 19.62 -11.09
C PRO A 38 0.88 19.34 -9.80
N THR A 39 0.18 20.33 -9.24
CA THR A 39 -0.83 20.10 -8.21
C THR A 39 -2.05 19.43 -8.85
N ALA A 40 -2.53 18.31 -8.29
CA ALA A 40 -3.64 17.56 -8.86
C ALA A 40 -4.73 17.30 -7.80
N PRO A 41 -5.99 17.77 -7.98
CA PRO A 41 -7.03 17.72 -6.95
C PRO A 41 -7.35 16.32 -6.41
N ALA A 42 -7.28 15.29 -7.24
CA ALA A 42 -7.56 13.90 -6.86
C ALA A 42 -6.30 13.11 -6.47
N ARG A 43 -5.19 13.78 -6.16
CA ARG A 43 -3.97 13.09 -5.76
C ARG A 43 -4.16 12.48 -4.36
N GLY A 44 -4.03 11.16 -4.29
CA GLY A 44 -4.07 10.44 -3.02
C GLY A 44 -2.86 10.74 -2.14
N PRO A 45 -2.80 10.15 -0.94
CA PRO A 45 -1.61 10.18 -0.09
C PRO A 45 -0.35 9.73 -0.84
N GLN A 46 0.78 10.40 -0.58
CA GLN A 46 2.04 10.18 -1.31
C GLN A 46 3.21 9.94 -0.35
N VAL A 47 4.20 9.22 -0.84
CA VAL A 47 5.52 9.06 -0.21
C VAL A 47 6.60 9.46 -1.21
N ALA A 48 7.56 10.26 -0.75
CA ALA A 48 8.75 10.57 -1.53
C ALA A 48 9.71 9.38 -1.47
N GLU A 49 10.15 8.90 -2.62
CA GLU A 49 11.07 7.79 -2.75
C GLU A 49 12.29 8.24 -3.55
N MET A 50 13.49 8.00 -3.02
CA MET A 50 14.72 8.31 -3.75
C MET A 50 15.10 7.09 -4.60
N PRO A 51 15.09 7.19 -5.94
CA PRO A 51 15.53 6.10 -6.80
C PRO A 51 17.00 5.76 -6.53
N ARG A 52 17.30 4.47 -6.40
CA ARG A 52 18.65 3.97 -6.17
C ARG A 52 19.04 3.03 -7.30
N VAL A 53 20.25 3.21 -7.82
CA VAL A 53 20.79 2.37 -8.89
C VAL A 53 22.06 1.70 -8.39
N VAL A 54 22.16 0.39 -8.61
CA VAL A 54 23.39 -0.36 -8.36
C VAL A 54 24.29 -0.18 -9.57
N MET A 55 25.46 0.40 -9.38
CA MET A 55 26.44 0.61 -10.43
C MET A 55 27.71 -0.18 -10.14
N PRO A 56 28.38 -0.72 -11.18
CA PRO A 56 29.70 -1.30 -11.02
C PRO A 56 30.67 -0.26 -10.45
N ASP A 57 31.46 -0.67 -9.46
CA ASP A 57 32.53 0.13 -8.90
C ASP A 57 33.71 -0.77 -8.55
N GLY A 58 34.77 -0.68 -9.34
CA GLY A 58 35.99 -1.47 -9.15
C GLY A 58 36.75 -1.15 -7.86
N LYS A 59 36.35 -0.11 -7.11
CA LYS A 59 36.93 0.25 -5.80
C LYS A 59 36.16 -0.34 -4.62
N SER A 60 34.93 -0.82 -4.84
CA SER A 60 34.13 -1.48 -3.82
C SER A 60 34.59 -2.93 -3.66
N SER A 61 34.65 -3.43 -2.42
CA SER A 61 34.97 -4.84 -2.15
C SER A 61 33.96 -5.82 -2.75
N SER A 62 32.73 -5.37 -2.99
CA SER A 62 31.69 -6.15 -3.69
C SER A 62 31.69 -5.94 -5.21
N GLY A 63 32.52 -5.03 -5.74
CA GLY A 63 32.53 -4.62 -7.15
C GLY A 63 31.35 -3.74 -7.56
N TYR A 64 30.45 -3.39 -6.62
CA TYR A 64 29.27 -2.56 -6.89
C TYR A 64 29.09 -1.49 -5.80
N LYS A 65 28.52 -0.35 -6.19
CA LYS A 65 28.05 0.72 -5.30
C LYS A 65 26.58 1.03 -5.56
N VAL A 66 25.89 1.53 -4.53
CA VAL A 66 24.51 2.02 -4.64
C VAL A 66 24.56 3.53 -4.69
N GLU A 67 24.10 4.14 -5.79
CA GLU A 67 23.98 5.59 -5.91
C GLU A 67 22.52 6.03 -5.92
N GLU A 68 22.25 7.17 -5.29
CA GLU A 68 20.95 7.84 -5.33
C GLU A 68 20.84 8.63 -6.63
N MET A 69 20.01 8.15 -7.56
CA MET A 69 19.90 8.66 -8.93
C MET A 69 18.48 9.15 -9.20
N GLY A 70 18.04 10.12 -8.40
CA GLY A 70 16.85 10.91 -8.71
C GLY A 70 17.09 11.80 -9.94
N TRP A 71 16.05 12.05 -10.75
CA TRP A 71 16.16 12.97 -11.89
C TRP A 71 16.62 14.34 -11.36
N ARG A 72 17.83 14.79 -11.72
CA ARG A 72 18.45 16.02 -11.20
C ARG A 72 18.44 16.13 -9.66
N GLY A 73 18.54 14.99 -8.95
CA GLY A 73 18.49 14.94 -7.48
C GLY A 73 17.08 15.02 -6.88
N PHE A 74 16.03 15.12 -7.71
CA PHE A 74 14.65 15.10 -7.25
C PHE A 74 14.18 13.68 -6.91
N LYS A 75 13.38 13.59 -5.85
CA LYS A 75 12.76 12.33 -5.41
C LYS A 75 11.61 11.97 -6.34
N ALA A 76 11.47 10.68 -6.62
CA ALA A 76 10.26 10.13 -7.21
C ALA A 76 9.12 10.17 -6.18
N VAL A 77 7.89 10.05 -6.68
CA VAL A 77 6.70 9.96 -5.84
C VAL A 77 6.00 8.65 -6.08
N ARG A 78 5.56 8.00 -5.00
CA ARG A 78 4.69 6.82 -5.05
C ARG A 78 3.43 7.09 -4.23
N ALA A 79 2.31 6.47 -4.61
CA ALA A 79 1.12 6.44 -3.76
C ALA A 79 1.46 5.75 -2.43
N ALA A 80 1.07 6.38 -1.32
CA ALA A 80 1.21 5.79 0.00
C ALA A 80 0.22 4.63 0.15
N ASP A 81 0.68 3.54 0.76
CA ASP A 81 -0.18 2.42 1.13
C ASP A 81 -0.37 2.33 2.65
N ILE A 82 -1.17 1.36 3.06
CA ILE A 82 -1.49 1.12 4.47
C ILE A 82 -0.23 0.84 5.32
N PHE A 83 0.83 0.28 4.73
CA PHE A 83 2.08 0.02 5.45
C PHE A 83 2.83 1.32 5.74
N ASP A 84 2.81 2.27 4.81
CA ASP A 84 3.37 3.61 5.02
C ASP A 84 2.61 4.37 6.12
N ASP A 85 1.28 4.30 6.12
CA ASP A 85 0.45 4.89 7.16
C ASP A 85 0.75 4.30 8.54
N LEU A 86 0.91 2.98 8.63
CA LEU A 86 1.24 2.29 9.88
C LEU A 86 2.65 2.63 10.37
N ALA A 87 3.63 2.71 9.47
CA ALA A 87 4.99 3.12 9.79
C ALA A 87 5.01 4.56 10.30
N ARG A 88 4.30 5.49 9.64
CA ARG A 88 4.17 6.89 10.08
C ARG A 88 3.53 7.00 11.46
N ILE A 89 2.44 6.27 11.72
CA ILE A 89 1.77 6.26 13.03
C ILE A 89 2.68 5.68 14.13
N ALA A 90 3.47 4.65 13.80
CA ALA A 90 4.42 4.06 14.75
C ALA A 90 5.56 5.04 15.07
N ALA A 91 6.16 5.65 14.05
CA ALA A 91 7.22 6.64 14.20
C ALA A 91 6.77 7.86 15.01
N ALA A 92 5.57 8.39 14.77
CA ALA A 92 4.99 9.49 15.55
C ALA A 92 4.80 9.14 17.03
N LYS A 93 4.79 7.85 17.39
CA LYS A 93 4.71 7.34 18.76
C LYS A 93 6.05 6.83 19.30
N GLY A 94 7.15 7.02 18.57
CA GLY A 94 8.47 6.50 18.94
C GLY A 94 8.52 4.96 18.97
N ARG A 95 7.72 4.28 18.14
CA ARG A 95 7.66 2.82 18.06
C ARG A 95 8.14 2.33 16.70
N GLU A 96 8.62 1.10 16.67
CA GLU A 96 8.96 0.42 15.43
C GLU A 96 7.72 0.12 14.59
N ALA A 97 7.91 0.06 13.27
CA ALA A 97 6.86 -0.29 12.34
C ALA A 97 6.36 -1.72 12.63
N PRO A 98 5.04 -1.98 12.51
CA PRO A 98 4.47 -3.28 12.88
C PRO A 98 4.83 -4.43 11.94
N PHE A 99 5.47 -4.15 10.80
CA PHE A 99 5.85 -5.13 9.79
C PHE A 99 7.30 -4.91 9.37
N THR A 100 8.00 -6.01 9.08
CA THR A 100 9.39 -5.95 8.63
C THR A 100 9.48 -5.45 7.19
N LYS A 101 10.66 -4.99 6.78
CA LYS A 101 10.90 -4.57 5.39
C LYS A 101 10.61 -5.70 4.39
N ALA A 102 10.99 -6.94 4.70
CA ALA A 102 10.73 -8.10 3.86
C ALA A 102 9.23 -8.36 3.67
N GLN A 103 8.45 -8.26 4.76
CA GLN A 103 7.00 -8.41 4.73
C GLN A 103 6.33 -7.33 3.88
N VAL A 104 6.76 -6.08 4.01
CA VAL A 104 6.23 -4.97 3.18
C VAL A 104 6.61 -5.15 1.71
N THR A 105 7.85 -5.55 1.42
CA THR A 105 8.30 -5.82 0.05
C THR A 105 7.47 -6.92 -0.61
N VAL A 106 7.24 -8.04 0.07
CA VAL A 106 6.44 -9.15 -0.52
C VAL A 106 4.97 -8.78 -0.67
N ALA A 107 4.41 -7.99 0.27
CA ALA A 107 3.05 -7.48 0.15
C ALA A 107 2.87 -6.59 -1.09
N ARG A 108 3.81 -5.66 -1.32
CA ARG A 108 3.82 -4.77 -2.49
C ARG A 108 4.05 -5.53 -3.79
N ARG A 109 5.01 -6.46 -3.82
CA ARG A 109 5.22 -7.36 -4.97
C ARG A 109 3.94 -8.10 -5.32
N TYR A 110 3.29 -8.70 -4.32
CA TYR A 110 2.04 -9.44 -4.54
C TYR A 110 0.93 -8.55 -5.12
N ARG A 111 0.76 -7.33 -4.59
CA ARG A 111 -0.18 -6.35 -5.15
C ARG A 111 0.16 -6.02 -6.60
N ASP A 112 1.41 -5.63 -6.87
CA ASP A 112 1.83 -5.16 -8.19
C ASP A 112 1.69 -6.27 -9.26
N LEU A 113 1.93 -7.54 -8.90
CA LEU A 113 1.68 -8.70 -9.77
C LEU A 113 0.20 -8.90 -10.04
N VAL A 114 -0.65 -8.89 -9.00
CA VAL A 114 -2.09 -9.09 -9.18
C VAL A 114 -2.70 -7.96 -9.99
N GLU A 115 -2.37 -6.71 -9.68
CA GLU A 115 -2.87 -5.55 -10.43
C GLU A 115 -2.45 -5.58 -11.90
N ARG A 116 -1.19 -5.93 -12.19
CA ARG A 116 -0.70 -6.02 -13.56
C ARG A 116 -1.32 -7.18 -14.33
N HIS A 117 -1.44 -8.35 -13.69
CA HIS A 117 -2.06 -9.52 -14.29
C HIS A 117 -3.56 -9.29 -14.54
N ASP A 118 -4.29 -8.71 -13.59
CA ASP A 118 -5.72 -8.38 -13.72
C ASP A 118 -5.97 -7.28 -14.76
N ALA A 119 -5.03 -6.35 -14.95
CA ALA A 119 -5.07 -5.36 -16.04
C ALA A 119 -4.89 -5.98 -17.44
N GLY A 120 -4.77 -7.31 -17.55
CA GLY A 120 -4.87 -8.06 -18.80
C GLY A 120 -3.67 -7.90 -19.71
N GLY A 121 -2.48 -7.66 -19.14
CA GLY A 121 -1.21 -7.60 -19.87
C GLY A 121 -1.32 -6.86 -21.21
N MET A 122 -1.83 -5.63 -21.21
CA MET A 122 -1.93 -4.88 -22.46
C MET A 122 -0.56 -4.83 -23.14
N ARG A 123 -0.50 -5.31 -24.40
CA ARG A 123 0.72 -5.47 -25.23
C ARG A 123 1.55 -4.18 -25.39
N CYS A 124 1.04 -3.05 -24.92
CA CYS A 124 1.66 -1.72 -24.98
C CYS A 124 1.81 -1.00 -23.62
N ALA A 125 1.50 -1.64 -22.49
CA ALA A 125 1.55 -0.98 -21.17
C ALA A 125 2.94 -0.93 -20.52
N SER A 126 3.92 -1.69 -21.01
CA SER A 126 5.30 -1.61 -20.52
C SER A 126 6.20 -0.85 -21.50
N LEU A 127 6.74 0.29 -21.04
CA LEU A 127 7.83 0.99 -21.73
C LEU A 127 9.12 0.16 -21.76
N GLU A 128 9.27 -0.83 -20.87
CA GLU A 128 10.41 -1.75 -20.83
C GLU A 128 10.31 -2.81 -21.93
N ALA A 129 9.09 -3.25 -22.28
CA ALA A 129 8.85 -4.11 -23.44
C ALA A 129 9.13 -3.43 -24.79
N ARG A 130 9.24 -2.09 -24.81
CA ARG A 130 9.47 -1.32 -26.04
C ARG A 130 10.95 -1.17 -26.41
N ARG A 131 11.88 -1.55 -25.52
CA ARG A 131 13.34 -1.42 -25.76
C ARG A 131 14.02 -2.68 -26.31
N GLY A 132 13.31 -3.79 -26.47
CA GLY A 132 13.88 -5.04 -26.98
C GLY A 132 12.96 -5.76 -27.96
N SER A 133 13.25 -5.60 -29.24
CA SER A 133 13.00 -6.55 -30.33
C SER A 133 12.06 -6.06 -31.43
N GLY A 134 12.52 -6.26 -32.67
CA GLY A 134 11.77 -6.08 -33.91
C GLY A 134 10.65 -7.12 -34.07
N PRO A 135 10.07 -7.22 -35.27
CA PRO A 135 8.84 -7.98 -35.52
C PRO A 135 9.13 -9.49 -35.57
N SER A 136 9.43 -10.12 -34.44
CA SER A 136 9.52 -11.58 -34.37
C SER A 136 9.33 -12.09 -32.94
N SER A 137 8.12 -12.56 -32.64
CA SER A 137 7.74 -13.58 -31.64
C SER A 137 6.48 -13.15 -30.89
N GLY A 138 5.33 -13.65 -31.35
CA GLY A 138 4.05 -13.49 -30.66
C GLY A 138 3.91 -14.31 -29.37
N GLY A 139 4.92 -15.13 -29.01
CA GLY A 139 4.86 -16.07 -27.87
C GLY A 139 5.39 -15.52 -26.54
N ALA A 140 6.44 -14.70 -26.56
CA ALA A 140 7.14 -14.26 -25.33
C ALA A 140 6.24 -13.50 -24.34
N PHE A 141 5.22 -12.80 -24.83
CA PHE A 141 4.25 -12.13 -23.98
C PHE A 141 3.32 -13.11 -23.25
N ILE A 142 2.80 -14.12 -23.97
CA ILE A 142 1.89 -15.11 -23.40
C ILE A 142 2.62 -15.91 -22.33
N ASP A 143 3.86 -16.31 -22.60
CA ASP A 143 4.70 -17.04 -21.65
C ASP A 143 4.97 -16.22 -20.38
N ALA A 144 5.27 -14.92 -20.52
CA ALA A 144 5.47 -14.02 -19.38
C ALA A 144 4.19 -13.85 -18.55
N TYR A 145 3.03 -13.69 -19.21
CA TYR A 145 1.73 -13.59 -18.55
C TYR A 145 1.38 -14.87 -17.78
N LEU A 146 1.60 -16.05 -18.37
CA LEU A 146 1.39 -17.34 -17.72
C LEU A 146 2.33 -17.52 -16.51
N ALA A 147 3.60 -17.16 -16.65
CA ALA A 147 4.59 -17.22 -15.56
C ALA A 147 4.20 -16.31 -14.39
N GLU A 148 3.71 -15.09 -14.67
CA GLU A 148 3.19 -14.17 -13.66
C GLU A 148 1.97 -14.77 -12.94
N GLY A 149 1.03 -15.36 -13.68
CA GLY A 149 -0.13 -16.05 -13.12
C GLY A 149 0.25 -17.25 -12.22
N GLU A 150 1.28 -18.01 -12.60
CA GLU A 150 1.83 -19.08 -11.76
C GLU A 150 2.48 -18.57 -10.48
N GLU A 151 3.20 -17.45 -10.56
CA GLU A 151 3.80 -16.79 -9.41
C GLU A 151 2.73 -16.31 -8.44
N ILE A 152 1.67 -15.67 -8.95
CA ILE A 152 0.51 -15.29 -8.15
C ILE A 152 -0.05 -16.52 -7.43
N ARG A 153 -0.37 -17.59 -8.15
CA ARG A 153 -0.89 -18.85 -7.55
C ARG A 153 0.06 -19.44 -6.51
N ARG A 154 1.38 -19.31 -6.70
CA ARG A 154 2.39 -19.75 -5.72
C ARG A 154 2.29 -18.94 -4.43
N LEU A 155 2.26 -17.60 -4.53
CA LEU A 155 2.09 -16.73 -3.36
C LEU A 155 0.76 -16.99 -2.65
N GLN A 156 -0.33 -17.17 -3.41
CA GLN A 156 -1.65 -17.49 -2.85
C GLN A 156 -1.65 -18.82 -2.08
N ARG A 157 -1.02 -19.87 -2.62
CA ARG A 157 -0.89 -21.17 -1.93
C ARG A 157 -0.11 -21.06 -0.62
N ARG A 158 0.90 -20.20 -0.57
CA ARG A 158 1.75 -19.99 0.61
C ARG A 158 1.04 -19.25 1.75
N ILE A 159 0.05 -18.42 1.44
CA ILE A 159 -0.85 -17.84 2.45
C ILE A 159 -1.64 -18.95 3.18
N GLY A 160 -1.98 -20.02 2.44
CA GLY A 160 -2.71 -21.18 2.93
C GLY A 160 -4.19 -20.93 3.18
N THR A 161 -4.88 -21.96 3.67
CA THR A 161 -6.31 -21.95 3.99
C THR A 161 -6.61 -21.58 5.45
N GLY A 162 -5.61 -21.04 6.15
CA GLY A 162 -5.73 -20.63 7.54
C GLY A 162 -6.73 -19.50 7.77
N THR A 163 -7.01 -19.26 9.06
CA THR A 163 -7.94 -18.21 9.49
C THR A 163 -7.21 -17.16 10.31
N ALA A 164 -7.38 -15.91 9.93
CA ALA A 164 -6.80 -14.78 10.63
C ALA A 164 -7.61 -14.42 11.89
N MET A 165 -8.92 -14.65 11.84
CA MET A 165 -9.80 -14.46 12.98
C MET A 165 -10.97 -15.43 12.95
N VAL A 166 -11.15 -16.17 14.06
CA VAL A 166 -12.17 -17.21 14.20
C VAL A 166 -13.24 -16.78 15.18
N VAL A 167 -14.47 -17.17 14.87
CA VAL A 167 -15.66 -17.02 15.71
C VAL A 167 -15.58 -17.98 16.91
N ARG A 168 -14.91 -17.59 18.01
CA ARG A 168 -14.80 -18.38 19.25
C ARG A 168 -16.05 -18.27 20.12
N ARG A 169 -16.49 -19.29 20.86
CA ARG A 169 -17.65 -19.22 21.78
C ARG A 169 -17.42 -18.21 22.93
N VAL A 170 -17.67 -16.93 22.64
CA VAL A 170 -17.63 -15.78 23.56
C VAL A 170 -18.93 -15.01 23.41
N ARG A 171 -19.29 -14.22 24.44
CA ARG A 171 -20.50 -13.40 24.44
C ARG A 171 -20.56 -12.53 23.17
N PRO A 172 -21.68 -12.50 22.42
CA PRO A 172 -21.78 -11.79 21.14
C PRO A 172 -21.35 -10.32 21.21
N SER A 173 -21.66 -9.63 22.31
CA SER A 173 -21.28 -8.22 22.53
C SER A 173 -19.76 -7.99 22.53
N SER A 174 -18.96 -8.95 23.02
CA SER A 174 -17.49 -8.85 23.00
C SER A 174 -16.90 -9.10 21.61
N ARG A 175 -17.68 -9.71 20.70
CA ARG A 175 -17.24 -10.09 19.36
C ARG A 175 -17.60 -9.04 18.30
N GLY A 176 -18.73 -8.37 18.45
CA GLY A 176 -19.33 -7.50 17.41
C GLY A 176 -20.78 -7.86 17.06
N GLY A 177 -21.37 -8.80 17.79
CA GLY A 177 -22.76 -9.24 17.62
C GLY A 177 -22.88 -10.60 16.93
N ALA A 178 -24.12 -10.94 16.57
CA ALA A 178 -24.46 -12.22 15.93
C ALA A 178 -23.93 -12.35 14.49
N ARG A 179 -23.58 -11.23 13.84
CA ARG A 179 -23.13 -11.19 12.43
C ARG A 179 -21.62 -11.39 12.25
N ALA A 180 -20.86 -11.55 13.32
CA ALA A 180 -19.42 -11.75 13.24
C ALA A 180 -19.08 -13.08 12.54
N SER A 181 -18.33 -13.00 11.44
CA SER A 181 -17.95 -14.14 10.61
C SER A 181 -16.44 -14.42 10.65
N ILE A 182 -16.03 -15.59 10.17
CA ILE A 182 -14.60 -15.95 10.09
C ILE A 182 -13.91 -15.04 9.06
N ILE A 183 -12.70 -14.59 9.39
CA ILE A 183 -11.81 -13.91 8.45
C ILE A 183 -10.72 -14.89 8.05
N THR A 184 -10.68 -15.30 6.79
CA THR A 184 -9.63 -16.17 6.26
C THR A 184 -8.34 -15.37 6.06
N ASN A 185 -7.19 -16.05 6.10
CA ASN A 185 -5.90 -15.44 5.80
C ASN A 185 -5.93 -14.75 4.42
N ARG A 186 -6.52 -15.44 3.45
CA ARG A 186 -6.68 -14.94 2.08
C ARG A 186 -7.48 -13.65 2.01
N ALA A 187 -8.65 -13.62 2.63
CA ALA A 187 -9.50 -12.43 2.66
C ALA A 187 -8.83 -11.26 3.36
N LEU A 188 -8.08 -11.50 4.44
CA LEU A 188 -7.29 -10.47 5.12
C LEU A 188 -6.20 -9.91 4.21
N VAL A 189 -5.39 -10.78 3.58
CA VAL A 189 -4.30 -10.33 2.69
C VAL A 189 -4.86 -9.54 1.52
N ASP A 190 -5.91 -10.03 0.85
CA ASP A 190 -6.48 -9.34 -0.32
C ASP A 190 -7.12 -8.00 0.06
N ALA A 191 -7.83 -7.93 1.19
CA ALA A 191 -8.43 -6.68 1.67
C ALA A 191 -7.37 -5.61 1.98
N ILE A 192 -6.25 -5.99 2.59
CA ILE A 192 -5.21 -5.05 2.99
C ILE A 192 -4.27 -4.72 1.81
N CYS A 193 -3.75 -5.74 1.12
CA CYS A 193 -2.72 -5.57 0.11
C CYS A 193 -3.28 -5.12 -1.25
N LEU A 194 -4.46 -5.60 -1.66
CA LEU A 194 -5.04 -5.27 -2.96
C LEU A 194 -6.05 -4.13 -2.85
N GLN A 195 -6.91 -4.15 -1.82
CA GLN A 195 -7.99 -3.17 -1.69
C GLN A 195 -7.60 -1.95 -0.85
N GLY A 196 -6.40 -1.94 -0.25
CA GLY A 196 -5.93 -0.85 0.60
C GLY A 196 -6.79 -0.59 1.84
N LYS A 197 -7.59 -1.57 2.28
CA LYS A 197 -8.49 -1.41 3.43
C LYS A 197 -7.70 -1.26 4.73
N ARG A 198 -8.27 -0.55 5.70
CA ARG A 198 -7.74 -0.52 7.07
C ARG A 198 -8.21 -1.76 7.82
N PHE A 199 -7.48 -2.17 8.86
CA PHE A 199 -7.91 -3.26 9.74
C PHE A 199 -9.32 -3.05 10.30
N ASP A 200 -9.67 -1.81 10.64
CA ASP A 200 -11.01 -1.47 11.12
C ASP A 200 -12.10 -1.71 10.06
N ASP A 201 -11.79 -1.50 8.78
CA ASP A 201 -12.72 -1.76 7.68
C ASP A 201 -12.90 -3.25 7.45
N VAL A 202 -11.82 -4.02 7.54
CA VAL A 202 -11.87 -5.49 7.47
C VAL A 202 -12.71 -6.05 8.63
N LEU A 203 -12.51 -5.57 9.86
CA LEU A 203 -13.32 -5.99 11.00
C LEU A 203 -14.81 -5.69 10.78
N ARG A 204 -15.14 -4.47 10.36
CA ARG A 204 -16.52 -4.05 10.11
C ARG A 204 -17.18 -4.86 8.99
N ALA A 205 -16.46 -5.11 7.89
CA ALA A 205 -16.96 -5.91 6.78
C ALA A 205 -17.33 -7.35 7.20
N HIS A 206 -16.64 -7.88 8.20
CA HIS A 206 -16.90 -9.21 8.76
C HIS A 206 -17.74 -9.19 10.05
N GLY A 207 -18.39 -8.06 10.38
CA GLY A 207 -19.29 -7.94 11.53
C GLY A 207 -18.61 -7.94 12.90
N TRP A 208 -17.31 -7.66 12.96
CA TRP A 208 -16.56 -7.55 14.21
C TRP A 208 -16.52 -6.13 14.74
N ALA A 209 -16.56 -6.02 16.07
CA ALA A 209 -16.38 -4.74 16.75
C ALA A 209 -14.94 -4.25 16.56
N LYS A 210 -14.77 -2.93 16.38
CA LYS A 210 -13.47 -2.27 16.43
C LYS A 210 -12.92 -2.36 17.85
N SER A 211 -11.85 -3.13 18.03
CA SER A 211 -11.14 -3.27 19.29
C SER A 211 -9.64 -3.37 19.02
N GLY A 212 -8.83 -2.73 19.87
CA GLY A 212 -7.37 -2.82 19.78
C GLY A 212 -6.86 -4.27 19.81
N LYS A 213 -7.55 -5.15 20.55
CA LYS A 213 -7.24 -6.59 20.59
C LYS A 213 -7.47 -7.26 19.24
N HIS A 214 -8.60 -6.97 18.57
CA HIS A 214 -8.90 -7.53 17.26
C HIS A 214 -7.93 -7.03 16.20
N VAL A 215 -7.61 -5.73 16.22
CA VAL A 215 -6.61 -5.15 15.32
C VAL A 215 -5.23 -5.80 15.54
N SER A 216 -4.81 -5.99 16.80
CA SER A 216 -3.56 -6.68 17.11
C SER A 216 -3.54 -8.12 16.59
N CYS A 217 -4.66 -8.85 16.72
CA CYS A 217 -4.79 -10.21 16.19
C CYS A 217 -4.63 -10.23 14.66
N LEU A 218 -5.29 -9.32 13.94
CA LEU A 218 -5.16 -9.22 12.49
C LEU A 218 -3.75 -8.82 12.05
N LYS A 219 -3.05 -7.95 12.80
CA LYS A 219 -1.65 -7.61 12.51
C LYS A 219 -0.73 -8.82 12.60
N VAL A 220 -0.85 -9.60 13.68
CA VAL A 220 -0.05 -10.84 13.87
C VAL A 220 -0.36 -11.84 12.76
N ALA A 221 -1.64 -12.05 12.45
CA ALA A 221 -2.06 -12.96 11.38
C ALA A 221 -1.53 -12.51 10.01
N LEU A 222 -1.62 -11.22 9.69
CA LEU A 222 -1.08 -10.67 8.44
C LEU A 222 0.45 -10.86 8.38
N GLY A 223 1.17 -10.55 9.46
CA GLY A 223 2.62 -10.74 9.54
C GLY A 223 3.03 -12.17 9.26
N ALA A 224 2.32 -13.15 9.84
CA ALA A 224 2.56 -14.57 9.57
C ALA A 224 2.28 -14.96 8.11
N CYS A 225 1.23 -14.42 7.49
CA CYS A 225 0.94 -14.67 6.08
C CYS A 225 2.03 -14.10 5.16
N LEU A 226 2.48 -12.87 5.42
CA LEU A 226 3.53 -12.22 4.64
C LEU A 226 4.87 -12.93 4.80
N GLU A 227 5.20 -13.38 6.01
CA GLU A 227 6.38 -14.21 6.26
C GLU A 227 6.34 -15.51 5.45
N SER A 228 5.18 -16.19 5.47
CA SER A 228 4.97 -17.40 4.68
C SER A 228 5.05 -17.17 3.18
N MET A 229 4.79 -15.96 2.68
CA MET A 229 4.97 -15.55 1.27
C MET A 229 6.42 -15.21 0.91
N ALA A 230 7.27 -14.88 1.89
CA ALA A 230 8.66 -14.42 1.67
C ALA A 230 9.73 -15.54 1.64
N ARG A 231 9.48 -16.68 2.30
CA ARG A 231 10.28 -17.94 2.23
C ARG A 231 10.45 -18.57 0.84
#